data_AF-A0A0K0D4Q7-F1
#
_entry.id   AF-A0A0K0D4Q7-F1
#
_cell.length_a   1.000
_cell.length_b   1.000
_cell.length_c   1.000
_cell.angle_alpha   90.00
_cell.angle_beta   90.00
_cell.angle_gamma   90.00
#
_symmetry.space_group_name_H-M   'P 1'
#
loop_
_entity.id
_entity.type
_entity.pdbx_description
1 polymer ?
#
loop_
_entity_poly.entity_id
_entity_poly.type
_entity_poly.pdbx_seq_one_letter_code
_entity_poly.pdbx_strand_id
1 'polypeptide(L)'
;MADQMDTLLNLLLNVYNAMECPRWSSLVPQGQCFHAPPILVILDSSKFYDHLVKMIIKLHGWLPPDALEGHQTRFRGIFFRTKMFYEESSGMQYFKYLMSVPTLLSAPPNFLQASDQDTYQTQSGNLHSGEFADSQSVAPHEMLLGLGMKAQSSQQQQSSATSNVNPRDERNLSLTRDLGNEQFAKERLFAEAFSHGTV
;
A
#
# COMPACT_ATOMS: atom_id res chain seq x y z
N MET A 1 -0.67 -20.18 -15.52
CA MET A 1 -1.52 -19.27 -14.72
C MET A 1 -1.28 -19.42 -13.22
N ALA A 2 -1.22 -20.64 -12.66
CA ALA A 2 -0.96 -20.82 -11.23
C ALA A 2 0.39 -20.20 -10.80
N ASP A 3 1.45 -20.36 -11.60
CA ASP A 3 2.77 -19.79 -11.27
C ASP A 3 2.80 -18.26 -11.33
N GLN A 4 1.97 -17.66 -12.20
CA GLN A 4 1.82 -16.20 -12.27
C GLN A 4 1.11 -15.68 -11.02
N MET A 5 0.07 -16.38 -10.57
CA MET A 5 -0.61 -16.08 -9.32
C MET A 5 0.34 -16.23 -8.12
N ASP A 6 1.15 -17.30 -8.08
CA ASP A 6 2.18 -17.47 -7.06
C ASP A 6 3.19 -16.30 -7.05
N THR A 7 3.61 -15.84 -8.22
CA THR A 7 4.54 -14.71 -8.36
C THR A 7 3.91 -13.42 -7.83
N LEU A 8 2.65 -13.13 -8.17
CA LEU A 8 1.90 -11.98 -7.65
C LEU A 8 1.76 -12.02 -6.13
N LEU A 9 1.38 -13.18 -5.57
CA LEU A 9 1.22 -13.35 -4.13
C LEU A 9 2.56 -13.23 -3.38
N ASN A 10 3.66 -13.72 -3.97
CA ASN A 10 5.00 -13.55 -3.41
C ASN A 10 5.47 -12.10 -3.45
N LEU A 11 5.15 -11.37 -4.53
CA LEU A 11 5.42 -9.94 -4.60
C LEU A 11 4.67 -9.20 -3.49
N LEU A 12 3.38 -9.50 -3.31
CA LEU A 12 2.56 -8.89 -2.27
C LEU A 12 3.13 -9.15 -0.87
N LEU A 13 3.53 -10.40 -0.60
CA LEU A 13 4.20 -10.77 0.65
C LEU A 13 5.49 -9.97 0.89
N ASN A 14 6.36 -9.87 -0.13
CA ASN A 14 7.63 -9.16 -0.02
C ASN A 14 7.42 -7.67 0.24
N VAL A 15 6.42 -7.06 -0.41
CA VAL A 15 6.04 -5.66 -0.18
C VAL A 15 5.52 -5.48 1.24
N TYR A 16 4.66 -6.37 1.75
CA TYR A 16 4.19 -6.32 3.15
C TYR A 16 5.34 -6.45 4.15
N ASN A 17 6.24 -7.41 3.96
CA ASN A 17 7.43 -7.57 4.81
C ASN A 17 8.33 -6.33 4.81
N ALA A 18 8.48 -5.67 3.65
CA ALA A 18 9.24 -4.43 3.56
C ALA A 18 8.56 -3.24 4.28
N MET A 19 7.24 -3.26 4.42
CA MET A 19 6.50 -2.24 5.20
C MET A 19 6.57 -2.46 6.71
N GLU A 20 6.77 -3.69 7.16
CA GLU A 20 6.72 -4.02 8.58
C GLU A 20 7.90 -3.44 9.37
N CYS A 21 9.09 -3.38 8.77
CA CYS A 21 10.31 -2.84 9.39
C CYS A 21 10.20 -1.34 9.78
N PRO A 22 9.61 -0.46 8.96
CA PRO A 22 9.32 0.94 9.32
C PRO A 22 7.92 1.19 9.91
N ARG A 23 7.01 0.19 9.91
CA ARG A 23 5.59 0.34 10.28
C ARG A 23 4.91 1.53 9.60
N TRP A 24 5.05 1.62 8.27
CA TRP A 24 4.45 2.70 7.49
C TRP A 24 2.93 2.77 7.73
N SER A 25 2.46 3.94 8.16
CA SER A 25 1.03 4.18 8.33
C SER A 25 0.39 4.52 6.99
N SER A 26 -0.73 3.87 6.69
CA SER A 26 -1.57 4.18 5.52
C SER A 26 -2.24 5.57 5.59
N LEU A 27 -2.09 6.29 6.71
CA LEU A 27 -2.60 7.64 6.91
C LEU A 27 -1.61 8.76 6.52
N VAL A 28 -0.36 8.42 6.20
CA VAL A 28 0.69 9.38 5.83
C VAL A 28 1.02 9.23 4.34
N PRO A 29 1.23 10.31 3.57
CA PRO A 29 1.50 10.22 2.12
C PRO A 29 2.65 9.27 1.74
N GLN A 30 3.71 9.22 2.56
CA GLN A 30 4.85 8.32 2.36
C GLN A 30 4.50 6.84 2.57
N GLY A 31 3.53 6.51 3.42
CA GLY A 31 3.03 5.14 3.55
C GLY A 31 2.04 4.79 2.43
N GLN A 32 1.23 5.76 1.99
CA GLN A 32 0.25 5.56 0.92
C GLN A 32 0.88 5.19 -0.42
N CYS A 33 2.02 5.80 -0.79
CA CYS A 33 2.72 5.42 -2.02
C CYS A 33 3.22 3.97 -1.98
N PHE A 34 3.48 3.42 -0.80
CA PHE A 34 3.88 2.03 -0.61
C PHE A 34 2.70 1.05 -0.71
N HIS A 35 1.48 1.52 -0.42
CA HIS A 35 0.25 0.72 -0.59
C HIS A 35 -0.30 0.74 -2.03
N ALA A 36 0.20 1.61 -2.92
CA ALA A 36 -0.23 1.66 -4.32
C ALA A 36 0.10 0.38 -5.12
N PRO A 37 1.32 -0.22 -5.03
CA PRO A 37 1.59 -1.49 -5.70
C PRO A 37 0.72 -2.67 -5.22
N PRO A 38 0.49 -2.87 -3.90
CA PRO A 38 -0.49 -3.84 -3.41
C PRO A 38 -1.89 -3.72 -3.99
N ILE A 39 -2.41 -2.48 -4.16
CA ILE A 39 -3.72 -2.24 -4.78
C ILE A 39 -3.78 -2.83 -6.19
N LEU A 40 -2.77 -2.57 -7.02
CA LEU A 40 -2.67 -3.11 -8.38
C LEU A 40 -2.59 -4.64 -8.35
N VAL A 41 -1.77 -5.20 -7.46
CA VAL A 41 -1.61 -6.64 -7.34
C VAL A 41 -2.92 -7.33 -6.94
N ILE A 42 -3.73 -6.73 -6.04
CA ILE A 42 -5.05 -7.27 -5.65
C ILE A 42 -6.03 -7.27 -6.83
N LEU A 43 -6.02 -6.19 -7.63
CA LEU A 43 -6.87 -6.10 -8.81
C LEU A 43 -6.50 -7.18 -9.83
N ASP A 44 -5.22 -7.35 -10.13
CA ASP A 44 -4.73 -8.38 -11.04
C ASP A 44 -5.02 -9.78 -10.49
N SER A 45 -4.70 -10.03 -9.22
CA SER A 45 -4.90 -11.33 -8.59
C SER A 45 -6.38 -11.73 -8.56
N SER A 46 -7.31 -10.76 -8.50
CA SER A 46 -8.75 -11.05 -8.56
C SER A 46 -9.15 -11.66 -9.90
N LYS A 47 -8.56 -11.17 -11.00
CA LYS A 47 -8.79 -11.70 -12.34
C LYS A 47 -8.08 -13.04 -12.52
N PHE A 48 -6.84 -13.18 -12.07
CA PHE A 48 -6.14 -14.46 -12.15
C PHE A 48 -6.86 -15.57 -11.37
N TYR A 49 -7.36 -15.28 -10.18
CA TYR A 49 -8.13 -16.24 -9.39
C TYR A 49 -9.39 -16.71 -10.13
N ASP A 50 -10.14 -15.80 -10.74
CA ASP A 50 -11.33 -16.12 -11.54
C ASP A 50 -11.02 -17.05 -12.73
N HIS A 51 -9.93 -16.77 -13.46
CA HIS A 51 -9.50 -17.63 -14.56
C HIS A 51 -9.01 -18.99 -14.05
N LEU A 52 -8.35 -19.06 -12.90
CA LEU A 52 -7.90 -20.32 -12.29
C LEU A 52 -9.08 -21.20 -11.90
N VAL A 53 -10.10 -20.65 -11.24
CA VAL A 53 -11.32 -21.38 -10.86
C VAL A 53 -12.00 -21.94 -12.11
N LYS A 54 -12.26 -21.09 -13.11
CA LYS A 54 -12.89 -21.49 -14.38
C LYS A 54 -12.08 -22.55 -15.12
N MET A 55 -10.76 -22.47 -15.10
CA MET A 55 -9.88 -23.46 -15.73
C MET A 55 -9.96 -24.81 -15.03
N ILE A 56 -9.93 -24.85 -13.70
CA ILE A 56 -10.00 -26.10 -12.92
C ILE A 56 -11.37 -26.77 -13.10
N ILE A 57 -12.46 -25.99 -13.08
CA ILE A 57 -13.82 -26.50 -13.38
C ILE A 57 -13.84 -27.17 -14.76
N LYS A 58 -13.33 -26.46 -15.78
CA LYS A 58 -13.26 -27.02 -17.14
C LYS A 58 -12.44 -28.31 -17.19
N LEU A 59 -11.26 -28.35 -16.55
CA LEU A 59 -10.39 -29.53 -16.53
C LEU A 59 -11.08 -30.75 -15.91
N HIS A 60 -11.86 -30.55 -14.85
CA HIS A 60 -12.65 -31.63 -14.24
C HIS A 60 -13.74 -32.20 -15.17
N GLY A 61 -14.15 -31.47 -16.21
CA GLY A 61 -15.04 -31.98 -17.26
C GLY A 61 -14.36 -32.93 -18.24
N TRP A 62 -13.02 -32.92 -18.33
CA TRP A 62 -12.26 -33.72 -19.30
C TRP A 62 -11.37 -34.79 -18.66
N LEU A 63 -10.95 -34.61 -17.41
CA LEU A 63 -10.01 -35.48 -16.71
C LEU A 63 -10.59 -36.04 -15.41
N PRO A 64 -10.21 -37.28 -15.02
CA PRO A 64 -10.60 -37.84 -13.74
C PRO A 64 -9.98 -37.06 -12.56
N PRO A 65 -10.64 -37.05 -11.38
CA PRO A 65 -10.18 -36.33 -10.19
C PRO A 65 -8.75 -36.66 -9.78
N ASP A 66 -8.35 -37.93 -9.88
CA ASP A 66 -7.04 -38.43 -9.46
C ASP A 66 -5.90 -37.78 -10.27
N ALA A 67 -6.14 -37.47 -11.54
CA ALA A 67 -5.16 -36.79 -12.39
C ALA A 67 -4.98 -35.30 -12.04
N LEU A 68 -5.93 -34.71 -11.30
CA LEU A 68 -5.95 -33.28 -10.95
C LEU A 68 -5.60 -33.01 -9.49
N GLU A 69 -5.29 -34.04 -8.69
CA GLU A 69 -5.02 -33.91 -7.25
C GLU A 69 -3.92 -32.87 -6.92
N GLY A 70 -2.81 -32.90 -7.67
CA GLY A 70 -1.73 -31.93 -7.50
C GLY A 70 -2.15 -30.48 -7.82
N HIS A 71 -2.98 -30.30 -8.84
CA HIS A 71 -3.52 -29.00 -9.22
C HIS A 71 -4.49 -28.46 -8.17
N GLN A 72 -5.34 -29.32 -7.61
CA GLN A 72 -6.23 -28.95 -6.52
C GLN A 72 -5.46 -28.54 -5.27
N THR A 73 -4.42 -29.29 -4.92
CA THR A 73 -3.56 -28.97 -3.76
C THR A 73 -2.90 -27.60 -3.92
N ARG A 74 -2.32 -27.33 -5.09
CA ARG A 74 -1.77 -26.00 -5.41
C ARG A 74 -2.83 -24.90 -5.36
N PHE A 75 -4.01 -25.15 -5.93
CA PHE A 75 -5.11 -24.19 -5.91
C PHE A 75 -5.56 -23.85 -4.48
N ARG A 76 -5.67 -24.85 -3.58
CA ARG A 76 -5.99 -24.59 -2.16
C ARG A 76 -4.95 -23.66 -1.52
N GLY A 77 -3.66 -23.89 -1.80
CA GLY A 77 -2.60 -23.00 -1.31
C GLY A 77 -2.70 -21.57 -1.85
N ILE A 78 -3.09 -21.41 -3.12
CA ILE A 78 -3.38 -20.09 -3.71
C ILE A 78 -4.60 -19.44 -3.04
N PHE A 79 -5.68 -20.20 -2.85
CA PHE A 79 -6.91 -19.72 -2.22
C PHE A 79 -6.66 -19.14 -0.83
N PHE A 80 -5.99 -19.89 0.05
CA PHE A 80 -5.74 -19.42 1.42
C PHE A 80 -4.84 -18.20 1.48
N ARG A 81 -3.78 -18.15 0.67
CA ARG A 81 -2.90 -16.96 0.58
C ARG A 81 -3.67 -15.74 0.06
N THR A 82 -4.44 -15.91 -1.01
CA THR A 82 -5.25 -14.82 -1.58
C THR A 82 -6.28 -14.31 -0.58
N LYS A 83 -6.99 -15.22 0.10
CA LYS A 83 -7.98 -14.89 1.13
C LYS A 83 -7.36 -14.09 2.27
N MET A 84 -6.23 -14.55 2.81
CA MET A 84 -5.52 -13.88 3.87
C MET A 84 -5.15 -12.44 3.47
N PHE A 85 -4.54 -12.25 2.29
CA PHE A 85 -4.18 -10.90 1.84
C PHE A 85 -5.40 -10.00 1.59
N TYR A 86 -6.51 -10.55 1.07
CA TYR A 86 -7.72 -9.77 0.82
C TYR A 86 -8.37 -9.34 2.13
N GLU A 87 -8.42 -10.22 3.12
CA GLU A 87 -8.94 -9.91 4.45
C GLU A 87 -8.07 -8.84 5.13
N GLU A 88 -6.75 -8.98 5.13
CA GLU A 88 -5.82 -7.97 5.67
C GLU A 88 -5.99 -6.62 4.98
N SER A 89 -6.04 -6.61 3.65
CA SER A 89 -6.18 -5.37 2.86
C SER A 89 -7.54 -4.72 3.07
N SER A 90 -8.61 -5.51 3.21
CA SER A 90 -9.96 -5.01 3.50
C SER A 90 -10.07 -4.33 4.88
N GLY A 91 -9.19 -4.68 5.82
CA GLY A 91 -9.09 -4.04 7.13
C GLY A 91 -8.51 -2.62 7.07
N MET A 92 -7.73 -2.30 6.03
CA MET A 92 -7.00 -1.04 5.92
C MET A 92 -7.90 0.11 5.44
N GLN A 93 -7.91 1.22 6.17
CA GLN A 93 -8.76 2.39 5.86
C GLN A 93 -8.45 2.98 4.46
N TYR A 94 -7.17 3.01 4.07
CA TYR A 94 -6.75 3.51 2.77
C TYR A 94 -7.32 2.69 1.60
N PHE A 95 -7.33 1.36 1.73
CA PHE A 95 -7.90 0.47 0.71
C PHE A 95 -9.41 0.68 0.58
N LYS A 96 -10.14 0.79 1.69
CA LYS A 96 -11.60 1.04 1.68
C LYS A 96 -11.98 2.31 0.91
N TYR A 97 -11.15 3.34 0.96
CA TYR A 97 -11.37 4.56 0.21
C TYR A 97 -11.15 4.35 -1.29
N LEU A 98 -10.08 3.65 -1.68
CA LEU A 98 -9.66 3.55 -3.09
C LEU A 98 -10.34 2.43 -3.87
N MET A 99 -10.67 1.33 -3.22
CA MET A 99 -11.24 0.16 -3.90
C MET A 99 -12.12 -0.68 -2.98
N SER A 100 -13.03 -1.42 -3.61
CA SER A 100 -13.69 -2.54 -2.96
C SER A 100 -12.82 -3.79 -3.13
N VAL A 101 -12.21 -4.24 -2.03
CA VAL A 101 -11.45 -5.49 -2.00
C VAL A 101 -12.41 -6.67 -2.10
N PRO A 102 -12.21 -7.61 -3.05
CA PRO A 102 -13.08 -8.78 -3.17
C PRO A 102 -13.10 -9.60 -1.88
N THR A 103 -14.27 -10.03 -1.46
CA THR A 103 -14.41 -10.99 -0.37
C THR A 103 -14.46 -12.40 -0.93
N LEU A 104 -13.54 -13.25 -0.53
CA LEU A 104 -13.56 -14.67 -0.89
C LEU A 104 -14.52 -15.45 0.03
N LEU A 105 -15.06 -16.56 -0.46
CA LEU A 105 -15.87 -17.48 0.34
C LEU A 105 -15.09 -18.02 1.54
N SER A 106 -15.80 -18.55 2.54
CA SER A 106 -15.16 -19.10 3.74
C SER A 106 -14.25 -20.30 3.41
N ALA A 107 -14.67 -21.15 2.48
CA ALA A 107 -13.97 -22.34 2.02
C ALA A 107 -13.68 -22.28 0.51
N PRO A 108 -12.63 -22.98 0.02
CA PRO A 108 -12.37 -23.07 -1.41
C PRO A 108 -13.53 -23.79 -2.13
N PRO A 109 -13.84 -23.43 -3.39
CA PRO A 109 -14.90 -24.08 -4.17
C PRO A 109 -14.68 -25.60 -4.28
N ASN A 110 -15.74 -26.39 -4.15
CA ASN A 110 -15.67 -27.82 -4.37
C ASN A 110 -15.84 -28.12 -5.87
N PHE A 111 -14.74 -28.40 -6.56
CA PHE A 111 -14.77 -28.67 -8.01
C PHE A 111 -15.44 -29.98 -8.41
N LEU A 112 -15.66 -30.90 -7.47
CA LEU A 112 -16.28 -32.21 -7.72
C LEU A 112 -17.81 -32.13 -7.67
N GLN A 113 -18.36 -31.08 -7.08
CA GLN A 113 -19.80 -30.92 -6.92
C GLN A 113 -20.33 -30.04 -8.05
N ALA A 114 -21.11 -30.61 -8.96
CA ALA A 114 -21.65 -29.90 -10.13
C ALA A 114 -22.43 -28.63 -9.75
N SER A 115 -23.11 -28.61 -8.59
CA SER A 115 -23.80 -27.41 -8.08
C SER A 115 -22.85 -26.24 -7.84
N ASP A 116 -21.61 -26.50 -7.42
CA ASP A 116 -20.64 -25.47 -7.08
C ASP A 116 -19.93 -24.94 -8.33
N GLN A 117 -19.93 -25.71 -9.42
CA GLN A 117 -19.45 -25.28 -10.73
C GLN A 117 -20.35 -24.21 -11.34
N ASP A 118 -21.68 -24.37 -11.19
CA ASP A 118 -22.67 -23.40 -11.68
C ASP A 118 -22.86 -22.19 -10.74
N THR A 119 -22.52 -22.35 -9.45
CA THR A 119 -22.69 -21.30 -8.43
C THR A 119 -21.52 -20.30 -8.40
N TYR A 120 -20.38 -20.60 -9.03
CA TYR A 120 -19.23 -19.69 -8.98
C TYR A 120 -19.53 -18.35 -9.69
N GLN A 121 -19.67 -17.30 -8.89
CA GLN A 121 -19.82 -15.92 -9.37
C GLN A 121 -18.49 -15.16 -9.22
N THR A 122 -18.08 -14.50 -10.31
CA THR A 122 -16.86 -13.70 -10.34
C THR A 122 -17.01 -12.48 -9.43
N GLN A 123 -16.34 -12.50 -8.27
CA GLN A 123 -16.16 -11.31 -7.43
C GLN A 123 -14.89 -10.57 -7.88
N SER A 124 -15.08 -9.48 -8.62
CA SER A 124 -13.98 -8.62 -9.09
C SER A 124 -13.77 -7.45 -8.14
N GLY A 125 -12.50 -7.07 -7.94
CA GLY A 125 -12.17 -5.84 -7.24
C GLY A 125 -12.48 -4.66 -8.16
N ASN A 126 -13.23 -3.69 -7.66
CA ASN A 126 -13.57 -2.50 -8.42
C ASN A 126 -12.93 -1.30 -7.72
N LEU A 127 -12.22 -0.45 -8.49
CA LEU A 127 -11.86 0.87 -7.98
C LEU A 127 -13.12 1.71 -7.89
N HIS A 128 -13.21 2.53 -6.86
CA HIS A 128 -14.24 3.56 -6.85
C HIS A 128 -13.84 4.61 -7.90
N SER A 129 -14.58 4.68 -9.01
CA SER A 129 -14.44 5.81 -9.95
C SER A 129 -14.71 7.08 -9.16
N GLY A 130 -13.69 7.90 -8.97
CA GLY A 130 -13.84 9.22 -8.40
C GLY A 130 -14.65 10.07 -9.37
N GLU A 131 -15.95 10.23 -9.11
CA GLU A 131 -16.55 11.54 -9.25
C GLU A 131 -15.82 12.43 -8.24
N PHE A 132 -14.80 13.13 -8.73
CA PHE A 132 -14.35 14.38 -8.11
C PHE A 132 -15.48 15.40 -8.34
N ALA A 133 -16.60 15.24 -7.63
CA ALA A 133 -17.67 16.22 -7.61
C ALA A 133 -17.25 17.35 -6.65
N ASP A 134 -16.84 18.45 -7.27
CA ASP A 134 -16.38 19.68 -6.65
C ASP A 134 -17.32 20.22 -5.56
N SER A 135 -16.81 20.34 -4.33
CA SER A 135 -16.97 21.52 -3.46
C SER A 135 -16.09 21.41 -2.20
N GLN A 136 -14.79 21.32 -2.42
CA GLN A 136 -13.83 22.17 -1.69
C GLN A 136 -12.62 22.34 -2.61
N SER A 137 -12.62 23.46 -3.34
CA SER A 137 -11.52 23.88 -4.20
C SER A 137 -10.25 24.03 -3.34
N VAL A 138 -9.32 23.10 -3.50
CA VAL A 138 -7.91 23.33 -3.19
C VAL A 138 -7.17 23.20 -4.51
N ALA A 139 -6.73 24.35 -5.02
CA ALA A 139 -6.16 24.53 -6.34
C ALA A 139 -4.97 23.59 -6.62
N PRO A 140 -4.72 23.24 -7.91
CA PRO A 140 -3.66 22.31 -8.33
C PRO A 140 -2.25 22.91 -8.30
N HIS A 141 -1.89 23.61 -7.21
CA HIS A 141 -0.55 24.17 -7.02
C HIS A 141 0.13 23.79 -5.69
N GLU A 142 -0.55 23.16 -4.74
CA GLU A 142 0.00 22.92 -3.39
C GLU A 142 0.55 21.49 -3.20
N MET A 143 1.29 20.95 -4.18
CA MET A 143 2.15 19.78 -3.94
C MET A 143 3.49 19.91 -4.69
N LEU A 144 3.99 21.15 -4.81
CA LEU A 144 5.31 21.45 -5.31
C LEU A 144 6.18 21.97 -4.15
N LEU A 145 7.01 21.09 -3.60
CA LEU A 145 8.29 21.36 -2.94
C LEU A 145 8.47 22.75 -2.31
N GLY A 146 8.11 22.89 -1.03
CA GLY A 146 8.47 24.03 -0.19
C GLY A 146 9.87 23.91 0.45
N LEU A 147 10.93 23.76 -0.36
CA LEU A 147 12.28 24.19 0.05
C LEU A 147 12.30 25.72 -0.05
N GLY A 148 12.09 26.42 1.07
CA GLY A 148 12.15 27.89 1.05
C GLY A 148 11.77 28.52 2.38
N MET A 149 12.78 28.99 3.11
CA MET A 149 12.67 29.89 4.24
C MET A 149 11.69 31.04 3.95
N LYS A 150 10.72 31.29 4.83
CA LYS A 150 10.12 32.62 4.97
C LYS A 150 9.64 32.86 6.40
N ALA A 151 10.26 33.87 7.00
CA ALA A 151 10.00 34.39 8.33
C ALA A 151 8.53 34.81 8.48
N GLN A 152 7.89 34.36 9.56
CA GLN A 152 6.58 34.85 9.98
C GLN A 152 6.77 36.16 10.77
N SER A 153 6.33 37.26 10.18
CA SER A 153 5.95 38.48 10.91
C SER A 153 4.56 38.27 11.51
N SER A 154 4.48 38.25 12.84
CA SER A 154 3.27 38.07 13.64
C SER A 154 2.36 39.31 13.59
N GLN A 155 1.05 39.10 13.46
CA GLN A 155 0.04 40.05 13.96
C GLN A 155 -0.73 39.42 15.13
N GLN A 156 -0.91 40.25 16.15
CA GLN A 156 -1.42 39.97 17.49
C GLN A 156 -2.85 39.43 17.51
N GLN A 157 -3.08 38.46 18.40
CA GLN A 157 -4.30 38.47 19.21
C GLN A 157 -3.99 37.97 20.63
N GLN A 158 -4.32 38.82 21.60
CA GLN A 158 -4.12 38.65 23.03
C GLN A 158 -5.06 37.59 23.60
N SER A 159 -4.50 36.62 24.32
CA SER A 159 -5.16 36.00 25.47
C SER A 159 -4.11 35.42 26.41
N SER A 160 -4.08 35.96 27.62
CA SER A 160 -3.23 35.60 28.76
C SER A 160 -3.46 34.18 29.28
N ALA A 161 -2.40 33.37 29.43
CA ALA A 161 -2.27 32.34 30.47
C ALA A 161 -0.86 31.71 30.50
N THR A 162 -0.16 31.88 31.63
CA THR A 162 0.83 30.98 32.25
C THR A 162 1.81 30.19 31.37
N SER A 163 3.08 30.58 31.39
CA SER A 163 4.25 29.87 30.87
C SER A 163 4.39 28.47 31.46
N ASN A 164 4.03 27.44 30.68
CA ASN A 164 4.51 26.09 30.89
C ASN A 164 5.25 25.71 29.60
N VAL A 165 6.53 26.12 29.51
CA VAL A 165 7.39 25.76 28.37
C VAL A 165 7.58 24.24 28.44
N ASN A 166 7.01 23.54 27.48
CA ASN A 166 7.11 22.09 27.41
C ASN A 166 8.58 21.73 27.17
N PRO A 167 9.23 20.90 28.02
CA PRO A 167 10.64 20.54 27.85
C PRO A 167 10.92 19.80 26.53
N ARG A 168 9.88 19.33 25.84
CA ARG A 168 9.98 18.79 24.48
C ARG A 168 10.21 19.87 23.43
N ASP A 169 9.68 21.08 23.63
CA ASP A 169 9.82 22.18 22.67
C ASP A 169 11.24 22.73 22.70
N GLU A 170 11.85 22.85 23.89
CA GLU A 170 13.28 23.22 24.02
C GLU A 170 14.21 22.19 23.35
N ARG A 171 13.88 20.90 23.48
CA ARG A 171 14.65 19.82 22.83
C ARG A 171 14.51 19.86 21.31
N ASN A 172 13.31 20.13 20.79
CA ASN A 172 13.10 20.28 19.35
C ASN A 172 13.86 21.49 18.80
N LEU A 173 13.89 22.61 19.53
CA LEU A 173 14.67 23.79 19.16
C LEU A 173 16.17 23.52 19.18
N SER A 174 16.68 22.78 20.18
CA SER A 174 18.10 22.42 20.23
C SER A 174 18.48 21.51 19.06
N LEU A 175 17.69 20.48 18.78
CA LEU A 175 17.91 19.54 17.67
C LEU A 175 17.90 20.25 16.31
N THR A 176 17.00 21.23 16.14
CA THR A 176 16.92 22.02 14.90
C THR A 176 18.17 22.88 14.70
N ARG A 177 18.67 23.49 15.78
CA ARG A 177 19.92 24.26 15.75
C ARG A 177 21.12 23.38 15.44
N ASP A 178 21.20 22.21 16.06
CA ASP A 178 22.33 21.30 15.89
C ASP A 178 22.35 20.69 14.48
N LEU A 179 21.19 20.34 13.91
CA LEU A 179 21.06 19.95 12.50
C LEU A 179 21.53 21.05 11.54
N GLY A 180 21.18 22.32 11.82
CA GLY A 180 21.64 23.46 11.01
C GLY A 180 23.16 23.64 11.06
N ASN A 181 23.77 23.44 12.24
CA ASN A 181 25.22 23.53 12.42
C ASN A 181 25.95 22.39 11.68
N GLU A 182 25.43 21.16 11.73
CA GLU A 182 25.98 20.01 11.00
C GLU A 182 25.89 20.19 9.48
N GLN A 183 24.76 20.70 8.98
CA GLN A 183 24.58 21.03 7.56
C GLN A 183 25.62 22.05 7.10
N PHE A 184 25.80 23.13 7.87
CA PHE A 184 26.77 24.17 7.56
C PHE A 184 28.22 23.64 7.59
N ALA A 185 28.56 22.81 8.58
CA ALA A 185 29.88 22.18 8.67
C ALA A 185 30.15 21.26 7.46
N LYS A 186 29.15 20.47 7.05
CA LYS A 186 29.23 19.60 5.88
C LYS A 186 29.43 20.42 4.60
N GLU A 187 28.68 21.50 4.41
CA GLU A 187 28.80 22.36 3.23
C GLU A 187 30.17 23.03 3.15
N ARG A 188 30.73 23.44 4.29
CA ARG A 188 32.09 23.98 4.38
C ARG A 188 33.15 22.94 3.98
N LEU A 189 33.02 21.71 4.48
CA LEU A 189 33.92 20.61 4.12
C LEU A 189 33.83 20.25 2.63
N PHE A 190 32.62 20.26 2.05
CA PHE A 190 32.46 20.07 0.61
C PHE A 190 33.11 21.20 -0.19
N ALA A 191 32.91 22.45 0.21
CA ALA A 191 33.54 23.60 -0.46
C ALA A 191 35.08 23.56 -0.40
N GLU A 192 35.66 23.10 0.71
CA GLU A 192 37.11 22.92 0.86
C GLU A 192 37.64 21.75 0.02
N ALA A 193 36.92 20.63 -0.02
CA ALA A 193 37.29 19.49 -0.86
C ALA A 193 37.25 19.81 -2.36
N PHE A 194 36.28 20.63 -2.80
CA PHE A 194 36.19 21.06 -4.20
C PHE A 194 37.19 22.17 -4.57
N SER A 195 37.68 22.97 -3.60
CA SER A 195 38.70 24.00 -3.88
C SER A 195 40.11 23.41 -4.07
N HIS A 196 40.41 22.26 -3.45
CA HIS A 196 41.70 21.58 -3.56
C HIS A 196 41.82 20.59 -4.74
N GLY A 197 40.75 20.38 -5.51
CA GLY A 197 40.69 19.42 -6.62
C GLY A 197 41.04 19.98 -8.01
N THR A 198 41.61 21.17 -8.11
CA THR A 198 42.04 21.75 -9.40
C THR A 198 43.56 21.93 -9.45
N VAL A 199 44.29 20.83 -9.69
CA VAL A 199 45.59 20.81 -10.39
C VAL A 199 45.63 19.54 -11.23
#